data_AF-A0A832NQH7-F1
#
_entry.id   AF-A0A832NQH7-F1
#
_cell.length_a   1.000
_cell.length_b   1.000
_cell.length_c   1.000
_cell.angle_alpha   90.00
_cell.angle_beta   90.00
_cell.angle_gamma   90.00
#
_symmetry.space_group_name_H-M   'P 1'
#
loop_
_entity.id
_entity.type
_entity.pdbx_description
1 polymer ?
#
loop_
_entity_poly.entity_id
_entity_poly.type
_entity_poly.pdbx_seq_one_letter_code
_entity_poly.pdbx_strand_id
1 'polypeptide(L)' 'MVKGLLKALKRRGRDLLTICPRCGSPTIDQLNPLGGWLTPPIYVCKKCGYTGPILLEVDKVSDAEVGEQEGENP' A
#
# COMPACT_ATOMS: atom_id res chain seq x y z
N MET A 1 13.41 -16.95 23.87
CA MET A 1 12.37 -15.94 24.16
C MET A 1 12.02 -15.04 22.96
N VAL A 2 12.98 -14.37 22.32
CA VAL A 2 12.71 -13.34 21.28
C VAL A 2 11.94 -13.81 20.04
N LYS A 3 12.13 -15.08 19.61
CA LYS A 3 11.51 -15.63 18.39
C LYS A 3 9.97 -15.68 18.42
N GLY A 4 9.37 -15.86 19.60
CA GLY A 4 7.90 -15.87 19.76
C GLY A 4 7.30 -14.47 19.60
N LEU A 5 7.98 -13.45 20.13
CA LEU A 5 7.58 -12.05 20.03
C LEU A 5 7.63 -11.53 18.59
N LEU A 6 8.71 -11.85 17.86
CA LEU A 6 8.84 -11.48 16.44
C LEU A 6 7.77 -12.15 15.56
N LYS A 7 7.32 -13.36 15.91
CA LYS A 7 6.21 -14.04 15.24
C LYS A 7 4.87 -13.34 15.46
N ALA A 8 4.63 -12.79 16.66
CA ALA A 8 3.41 -12.05 16.97
C ALA A 8 3.39 -10.66 16.30
N LEU A 9 4.56 -10.03 16.13
CA LEU A 9 4.70 -8.74 15.44
C LEU A 9 4.72 -8.85 13.91
N LYS A 10 4.92 -10.06 13.36
CA LYS A 10 4.84 -10.31 11.93
C LYS A 10 3.40 -10.12 11.49
N ARG A 11 3.10 -8.95 10.91
CA ARG A 11 1.83 -8.71 10.21
C ARG A 11 1.60 -9.88 9.26
N ARG A 12 0.43 -10.53 9.30
CA ARG A 12 0.02 -11.52 8.28
C ARG A 12 0.29 -10.84 6.95
N GLY A 13 1.19 -11.42 6.15
CA GLY A 13 1.63 -10.84 4.89
C GLY A 13 0.46 -10.84 3.93
N ARG A 14 -0.37 -9.80 3.99
CA ARG A 14 -1.24 -9.44 2.89
C ARG A 14 -0.31 -8.85 1.85
N ASP A 15 -0.27 -9.47 0.68
CA ASP A 15 0.48 -8.94 -0.44
C ASP A 15 -0.22 -7.66 -0.89
N LEU A 16 0.18 -6.53 -0.32
CA LEU A 16 -0.39 -5.23 -0.67
C LEU A 16 0.22 -4.78 -2.00
N LEU A 17 -0.63 -4.32 -2.92
CA LEU A 17 -0.24 -3.63 -4.12
C LEU A 17 -0.48 -2.13 -3.94
N THR A 18 0.56 -1.35 -4.17
CA THR A 18 0.50 0.11 -4.13
C THR A 18 0.18 0.66 -5.52
N ILE A 19 -0.88 1.47 -5.63
CA ILE A 19 -1.35 2.07 -6.88
C ILE A 19 -1.65 3.56 -6.74
N CYS A 20 -1.74 4.25 -7.87
CA CYS A 20 -2.05 5.67 -7.94
C CYS A 20 -3.51 5.92 -7.49
N PRO A 21 -3.76 6.82 -6.53
CA PRO A 21 -5.12 7.09 -6.04
C PRO A 21 -6.01 7.79 -7.07
N ARG A 22 -5.42 8.38 -8.12
CA ARG A 22 -6.17 9.07 -9.18
C ARG A 22 -6.60 8.16 -10.33
N CYS A 23 -5.75 7.24 -10.76
CA CYS A 23 -5.97 6.47 -12.00
C CYS A 23 -5.72 4.96 -11.88
N GLY A 24 -5.38 4.47 -10.69
CA GLY A 24 -5.13 3.05 -10.41
C GLY A 24 -3.84 2.47 -11.00
N SER A 25 -2.99 3.29 -11.61
CA SER A 25 -1.73 2.83 -12.19
C SER A 25 -0.74 2.39 -11.10
N PRO A 26 -0.10 1.21 -11.23
CA PRO A 26 0.95 0.75 -10.30
C PRO A 26 2.32 1.39 -10.58
N THR A 27 2.45 2.19 -11.65
CA THR A 27 3.72 2.76 -12.11
C THR A 27 3.96 4.12 -11.46
N ILE A 28 4.71 4.11 -10.35
CA ILE A 28 4.92 5.26 -9.47
C ILE A 28 6.41 5.38 -9.12
N ASP A 29 6.97 6.58 -9.22
CA ASP A 29 8.33 6.90 -8.78
C ASP A 29 8.30 7.75 -7.50
N GLN A 30 9.37 7.70 -6.69
CA GLN A 30 9.59 8.60 -5.57
C GLN A 30 10.57 9.71 -5.98
N LEU A 31 10.20 10.97 -5.73
CA LEU A 31 10.95 12.14 -6.22
C LEU A 31 12.11 12.55 -5.30
N ASN A 32 12.13 12.05 -4.07
CA ASN A 32 12.83 12.64 -2.94
C ASN A 32 13.76 11.60 -2.28
N PRO A 33 15.10 11.76 -2.35
CA PRO A 33 16.04 10.85 -1.71
C PRO A 33 16.09 10.98 -0.18
N LEU A 34 15.65 12.10 0.38
CA LEU A 34 15.50 12.32 1.83
C LEU A 34 14.07 12.01 2.33
N GLY A 35 13.22 11.45 1.45
CA GLY A 35 11.81 11.18 1.68
C GLY A 35 11.64 9.96 2.56
N GLY A 36 10.93 10.14 3.66
CA GLY A 36 10.80 9.12 4.70
C GLY A 36 11.79 9.30 5.87
N TRP A 37 12.72 10.26 5.79
CA TRP A 37 13.55 10.66 6.92
C TRP A 37 13.23 12.07 7.42
N LEU A 38 13.48 13.10 6.61
CA LEU A 38 13.28 14.51 7.01
C LEU A 38 11.95 15.07 6.50
N THR A 39 11.53 14.67 5.31
CA THR A 39 10.29 15.13 4.68
C THR A 39 9.42 13.93 4.30
N PRO A 40 8.09 14.13 4.18
CA PRO A 40 7.23 13.08 3.65
C PRO A 40 7.72 12.64 2.25
N PRO A 41 7.65 11.33 1.93
CA PRO A 41 7.93 10.88 0.59
C PRO A 41 6.92 11.51 -0.38
N ILE A 42 7.40 11.92 -1.56
CA ILE A 42 6.55 12.47 -2.63
C ILE A 42 6.61 11.50 -3.80
N TYR A 43 5.43 11.08 -4.25
CA TYR A 43 5.25 10.10 -5.30
C TYR A 43 4.77 10.75 -6.58
N VAL A 44 5.23 10.25 -7.73
CA VAL A 44 4.81 10.69 -9.06
C VAL A 44 4.31 9.51 -9.87
N CYS A 45 3.06 9.58 -10.33
CA CYS A 45 2.48 8.59 -11.23
C CYS A 45 2.91 8.86 -12.67
N LYS A 46 3.54 7.88 -13.33
CA LYS A 46 3.97 7.99 -14.74
C LYS A 46 2.82 8.06 -15.73
N LYS A 47 1.64 7.57 -15.35
CA LYS A 47 0.46 7.50 -16.24
C LYS A 47 -0.35 8.80 -16.26
N CYS A 48 -0.67 9.38 -15.10
CA CYS A 48 -1.58 10.54 -15.01
C CYS A 48 -0.93 11.80 -14.43
N GLY A 49 0.34 11.75 -14.04
CA GLY A 49 1.04 12.90 -13.46
C GLY A 49 0.60 13.28 -12.05
N TYR A 50 -0.12 12.41 -11.33
CA TYR A 50 -0.37 12.64 -9.90
C TYR A 50 0.95 12.84 -9.16
N THR A 51 1.07 13.94 -8.41
CA THR A 51 2.20 14.24 -7.52
C THR A 51 1.68 14.50 -6.12
N GLY A 52 2.15 13.73 -5.14
CA GLY A 52 1.72 13.90 -3.75
C GLY A 52 2.21 12.80 -2.81
N PRO A 53 1.95 12.92 -1.50
CA PRO A 53 2.44 11.98 -0.50
C PRO A 53 1.57 10.74 -0.29
N ILE A 54 0.38 10.69 -0.91
CA ILE A 54 -0.60 9.63 -0.69
C ILE A 54 -0.53 8.58 -1.80
N LEU A 55 -0.64 7.31 -1.41
CA LEU A 55 -0.78 6.15 -2.27
C LEU A 55 -2.01 5.34 -1.87
N LEU A 56 -2.53 4.53 -2.77
CA LEU A 56 -3.61 3.60 -2.48
C LEU A 56 -3.03 2.18 -2.35
N GLU A 57 -3.22 1.56 -1.19
CA GLU A 57 -2.90 0.15 -0.98
C GLU A 57 -4.15 -0.68 -1.24
N VAL A 58 -4.03 -1.68 -2.10
CA VAL A 58 -5.07 -2.67 -2.35
C VAL A 58 -4.54 -4.06 -2.01
N ASP A 59 -5.38 -4.89 -1.42
CA ASP A 59 -5.05 -6.29 -1.21
C ASP A 59 -4.92 -6.97 -2.59
N LYS A 60 -3.80 -7.66 -2.84
CA LYS A 60 -3.76 -8.58 -3.97
C LYS A 60 -4.67 -9.75 -3.64
N VAL A 61 -5.60 -10.02 -4.54
CA VAL A 61 -6.38 -11.25 -4.49
C VAL A 61 -5.39 -12.39 -4.74
N SER A 62 -4.94 -13.04 -3.67
CA SER A 62 -4.38 -14.38 -3.75
C SER A 62 -5.55 -15.33 -4.00
N ASP A 63 -5.33 -16.42 -4.73
CA ASP A 63 -6.38 -17.40 -5.09
C ASP A 63 -7.06 -18.10 -3.89
N ALA A 64 -6.81 -17.66 -2.65
CA ALA A 64 -7.22 -18.32 -1.41
C ALA A 64 -8.23 -17.55 -0.55
N GLU A 65 -8.63 -16.31 -0.88
CA GLU A 65 -9.57 -15.56 -0.03
C GLU A 65 -10.41 -14.54 -0.81
N VAL A 66 -11.48 -15.04 -1.45
CA VAL A 66 -12.69 -14.24 -1.70
C VAL A 66 -13.48 -14.22 -0.40
N GLY A 67 -13.21 -13.21 0.44
CA GLY A 67 -14.08 -12.88 1.56
C GLY A 67 -15.23 -12.03 1.06
N GLU A 68 -16.45 -12.56 1.13
CA GLU A 68 -17.69 -11.82 0.93
C GLU A 68 -17.74 -10.62 1.90
N GLN A 69 -17.82 -9.41 1.36
CA GLN A 69 -18.24 -8.23 2.11
C GLN A 69 -19.73 -8.02 1.80
N GLU A 70 -20.60 -8.74 2.52
CA GLU A 70 -22.00 -8.35 2.63
C GLU A 70 -22.06 -7.05 3.46
N GLY A 71 -22.67 -6.03 2.88
CA GLY A 71 -22.90 -4.77 3.56
C GLY A 71 -23.92 -4.96 4.68
N GLU A 72 -23.56 -4.54 5.90
CA GLU A 72 -24.53 -4.26 6.94
C GLU A 72 -24.63 -2.74 7.13
N ASN A 73 -25.80 -2.24 6.74
CA ASN A 73 -26.24 -0.85 6.77
C ASN A 73 -26.75 -0.48 8.17
N PRO A 74 -26.69 0.80 8.57
CA PRO A 74 -27.74 1.40 9.38
C PRO A 74 -28.66 2.32 8.54
#